data_AF-A0A5R9N3I9-F1
#
_entry.id   AF-A0A5R9N3I9-F1
#
_cell.length_a   1.000
_cell.length_b   1.000
_cell.length_c   1.000
_cell.angle_alpha   90.00
_cell.angle_beta   90.00
_cell.angle_gamma   90.00
#
_symmetry.space_group_name_H-M   'P 1'
#
loop_
_entity.id
_entity.type
_entity.pdbx_description
1 polymer ?
#
loop_
_entity_poly.entity_id
_entity_poly.type
_entity_poly.pdbx_seq_one_letter_code
_entity_poly.pdbx_strand_id
1 'polypeptide(L)'
;MKKFLLLCAGIGFLASGVIAQVATPGSFEEFMNDVASTNPLAHAIFTDHMDGAKEIHAKLQAGDEEAALKAAYDMIQKYGHAAFSGASDASAIEVFKKGGDVIDALGDHYPRGCMEFVRNDISSEALSIPSVNEAYRKYQEAQRLAYEDGKLHEPIPRMEIADMYKVVTEDLGETSAERRMLLNPGNAHAIALCAIIRKNFNISAVREPLRGSYARAN
;
A
#
# COMPACT_ATOMS: atom_id res chain seq x y z
N MET A 1 3.32 20.07 10.42
CA MET A 1 4.33 19.00 10.23
C MET A 1 4.02 17.70 10.98
N LYS A 2 3.74 17.69 12.30
CA LYS A 2 3.37 16.44 13.02
C LYS A 2 2.11 15.70 12.53
N LYS A 3 1.22 16.38 11.80
CA LYS A 3 -0.01 15.77 11.22
C LYS A 3 0.18 15.16 9.84
N PHE A 4 1.21 15.57 9.07
CA PHE A 4 1.53 14.96 7.77
C PHE A 4 2.32 13.65 7.94
N LEU A 5 3.17 13.61 8.98
CA LEU A 5 3.84 12.41 9.50
C LEU A 5 2.86 11.27 9.91
N LEU A 6 1.58 11.61 10.10
CA LEU A 6 0.50 10.69 10.43
C LEU A 6 -0.31 10.24 9.19
N LEU A 7 0.10 10.53 7.96
CA LEU A 7 -0.71 10.22 6.78
C LEU A 7 0.01 9.39 5.72
N CYS A 8 1.34 9.36 5.73
CA CYS A 8 2.08 8.26 5.08
C CYS A 8 2.10 6.98 5.93
N ALA A 9 1.63 7.09 7.18
CA ALA A 9 1.51 6.00 8.12
C ALA A 9 0.16 6.04 8.84
N GLY A 10 -0.95 6.08 8.08
CA GLY A 10 -2.30 5.85 8.58
C GLY A 10 -2.81 6.88 9.58
N ILE A 11 -4.09 7.24 9.50
CA ILE A 11 -4.63 8.35 10.28
C ILE A 11 -4.85 7.99 11.75
N GLY A 12 -4.39 8.91 12.62
CA GLY A 12 -4.93 9.08 13.97
C GLY A 12 -3.93 9.69 14.96
N PHE A 13 -4.15 10.96 15.27
CA PHE A 13 -4.22 11.41 16.66
C PHE A 13 -5.14 12.64 16.70
N LEU A 14 -6.07 12.68 17.65
CA LEU A 14 -6.02 13.61 18.79
C LEU A 14 -7.29 13.47 19.64
N ALA A 15 -7.09 13.11 20.91
CA ALA A 15 -7.87 13.72 21.98
C ALA A 15 -6.89 14.16 23.08
N SER A 16 -6.58 15.45 23.10
CA SER A 16 -6.35 16.30 24.30
C SER A 16 -5.95 17.69 23.82
N GLY A 17 -6.73 18.70 24.23
CA GLY A 17 -6.67 20.06 23.71
C GLY A 17 -5.40 20.82 24.10
N VAL A 18 -4.74 21.37 23.08
CA VAL A 18 -3.96 22.61 23.15
C VAL A 18 -4.15 23.29 21.80
N ILE A 19 -4.48 24.58 21.81
CA ILE A 19 -4.66 25.43 20.63
C ILE A 19 -3.35 25.41 19.82
N ALA A 20 -3.30 24.64 18.73
CA ALA A 20 -2.11 24.54 17.89
C ALA A 20 -2.13 25.67 16.85
N GLN A 21 -1.20 26.61 16.99
CA GLN A 21 -0.80 27.50 15.89
C GLN A 21 -0.48 26.63 14.66
N VAL A 22 -1.10 26.97 13.52
CA VAL A 22 -0.87 26.31 12.24
C VAL A 22 0.58 26.53 11.86
N ALA A 23 1.41 25.50 12.05
CA ALA A 23 2.82 25.55 11.66
C ALA A 23 2.90 25.67 10.13
N THR A 24 3.58 26.71 9.65
CA THR A 24 3.89 26.90 8.23
C THR A 24 4.56 25.64 7.67
N PRO A 25 4.17 25.17 6.47
CA PRO A 25 4.82 24.02 5.85
C PRO A 25 6.28 24.35 5.53
N GLY A 26 7.17 23.40 5.85
CA GLY A 26 8.61 23.52 5.68
C GLY A 26 9.06 23.73 4.22
N SER A 27 10.37 23.82 4.01
CA SER A 27 10.94 23.92 2.66
C SER A 27 10.62 22.69 1.80
N PHE A 28 10.78 22.80 0.47
CA PHE A 28 10.60 21.65 -0.43
C PHE A 28 11.60 20.52 -0.12
N GLU A 29 12.82 20.87 0.31
CA GLU A 29 13.83 19.90 0.73
C GLU A 29 13.42 19.16 2.00
N GLU A 30 12.87 19.88 3.00
CA GLU A 30 12.32 19.27 4.20
C GLU A 30 11.14 18.33 3.88
N PHE A 31 10.29 18.71 2.93
CA PHE A 31 9.22 17.85 2.43
C PHE A 31 9.75 16.56 1.80
N MET A 32 10.72 16.64 0.88
CA MET A 32 11.30 15.44 0.26
C MET A 32 12.00 14.54 1.28
N ASN A 33 12.72 15.12 2.26
CA ASN A 33 13.34 14.36 3.35
C ASN A 33 12.30 13.66 4.24
N ASP A 34 11.16 14.30 4.51
CA ASP A 34 10.05 13.71 5.27
C ASP A 34 9.46 12.50 4.50
N VAL A 35 9.21 12.67 3.19
CA VAL A 35 8.72 11.59 2.32
C VAL A 35 9.73 10.43 2.29
N ALA A 36 11.03 10.71 2.15
CA ALA A 36 12.08 9.67 2.18
C ALA A 36 12.06 8.83 3.46
N SER A 37 11.76 9.46 4.60
CA SER A 37 11.76 8.79 5.90
C SER A 37 10.49 7.99 6.19
N THR A 38 9.39 8.28 5.49
CA THR A 38 8.05 7.74 5.80
C THR A 38 7.47 6.84 4.71
N ASN A 39 7.81 7.09 3.44
CA ASN A 39 7.31 6.34 2.30
C ASN A 39 8.38 6.27 1.19
N PRO A 40 9.23 5.23 1.21
CA PRO A 40 10.31 5.09 0.25
C PRO A 40 9.83 4.99 -1.22
N LEU A 41 8.65 4.41 -1.47
CA LEU A 41 8.04 4.37 -2.79
C LEU A 41 7.67 5.78 -3.28
N ALA A 42 6.93 6.54 -2.46
CA ALA A 42 6.51 7.89 -2.81
C ALA A 42 7.73 8.79 -3.06
N HIS A 43 8.78 8.64 -2.26
CA HIS A 43 10.03 9.37 -2.45
C HIS A 43 10.66 9.11 -3.82
N ALA A 44 10.76 7.83 -4.24
CA ALA A 44 11.31 7.48 -5.55
C ALA A 44 10.48 8.09 -6.69
N ILE A 45 9.15 7.94 -6.63
CA ILE A 45 8.22 8.51 -7.62
C ILE A 45 8.34 10.04 -7.67
N PHE A 46 8.36 10.72 -6.52
CA PHE A 46 8.43 12.17 -6.45
C PHE A 46 9.78 12.71 -6.94
N THR A 47 10.84 11.94 -6.74
CA THR A 47 12.18 12.27 -7.27
C THR A 47 12.21 12.21 -8.80
N ASP A 48 11.60 11.18 -9.40
CA ASP A 48 11.51 11.07 -10.86
C ASP A 48 10.51 12.07 -11.48
N HIS A 49 9.59 12.60 -10.68
CA HIS A 49 8.52 13.51 -11.11
C HIS A 49 8.48 14.79 -10.29
N MET A 50 9.61 15.50 -10.24
CA MET A 50 9.83 16.67 -9.39
C MET A 50 8.78 17.79 -9.55
N ASP A 51 8.29 18.03 -10.76
CA ASP A 51 7.29 19.09 -10.99
C ASP A 51 5.97 18.77 -10.27
N GLY A 52 5.53 17.50 -10.33
CA GLY A 52 4.37 17.04 -9.56
C GLY A 52 4.61 17.08 -8.06
N ALA A 53 5.82 16.72 -7.60
CA ALA A 53 6.19 16.83 -6.19
C ALA A 53 6.14 18.28 -5.67
N LYS A 54 6.60 19.25 -6.48
CA LYS A 54 6.51 20.68 -6.16
C LYS A 54 5.06 21.16 -6.13
N GLU A 55 4.20 20.66 -7.02
CA GLU A 55 2.77 20.98 -7.00
C GLU A 55 2.09 20.48 -5.71
N ILE A 56 2.41 19.27 -5.26
CA ILE A 56 1.93 18.73 -3.98
C ILE A 56 2.38 19.62 -2.84
N HIS A 57 3.68 19.95 -2.79
CA HIS A 57 4.24 20.82 -1.76
C HIS A 57 3.61 22.22 -1.74
N ALA A 58 3.36 22.82 -2.92
CA ALA A 58 2.69 24.11 -3.02
C ALA A 58 1.25 24.07 -2.47
N LYS A 59 0.51 22.97 -2.68
CA LYS A 59 -0.84 22.77 -2.08
C LYS A 59 -0.76 22.69 -0.55
N LEU A 60 0.24 21.98 -0.02
CA LEU A 60 0.50 21.96 1.42
C LEU A 60 0.78 23.36 1.94
N GLN A 61 1.66 24.13 1.28
CA GLN A 61 1.96 25.53 1.62
C GLN A 61 0.73 26.43 1.63
N ALA A 62 -0.24 26.16 0.76
CA ALA A 62 -1.52 26.86 0.72
C ALA A 62 -2.51 26.41 1.81
N GLY A 63 -2.18 25.39 2.61
CA GLY A 63 -3.07 24.80 3.61
C GLY A 63 -4.14 23.86 3.04
N ASP A 64 -4.04 23.51 1.75
CA ASP A 64 -4.97 22.61 1.06
C ASP A 64 -4.48 21.16 1.17
N GLU A 65 -4.57 20.62 2.39
CA GLU A 65 -4.08 19.27 2.72
C GLU A 65 -4.81 18.18 1.92
N GLU A 66 -6.13 18.31 1.71
CA GLU A 66 -6.92 17.34 0.96
C GLU A 66 -6.49 17.27 -0.51
N ALA A 67 -6.31 18.43 -1.17
CA ALA A 67 -5.85 18.44 -2.55
C ALA A 67 -4.40 17.96 -2.68
N ALA A 68 -3.54 18.23 -1.70
CA ALA A 68 -2.18 17.71 -1.67
C ALA A 68 -2.15 16.19 -1.57
N LEU A 69 -2.94 15.61 -0.64
CA LEU A 69 -3.06 14.16 -0.46
C LEU A 69 -3.61 13.49 -1.72
N LYS A 70 -4.64 14.08 -2.33
CA LYS A 70 -5.18 13.58 -3.59
C LYS A 70 -4.13 13.60 -4.70
N ALA A 71 -3.39 14.69 -4.86
CA ALA A 71 -2.35 14.80 -5.87
C ALA A 71 -1.21 13.77 -5.65
N ALA A 72 -0.80 13.57 -4.40
CA ALA A 72 0.17 12.53 -4.03
C ALA A 72 -0.33 11.12 -4.39
N TYR A 73 -1.57 10.80 -4.02
CA TYR A 73 -2.20 9.52 -4.35
C TYR A 73 -2.28 9.31 -5.86
N ASP A 74 -2.76 10.31 -6.62
CA ASP A 74 -2.88 10.23 -8.07
C ASP A 74 -1.52 10.00 -8.75
N MET A 75 -0.44 10.62 -8.25
CA MET A 75 0.93 10.39 -8.73
C MET A 75 1.40 8.96 -8.45
N ILE A 76 1.23 8.47 -7.21
CA ILE A 76 1.63 7.11 -6.83
C ILE A 76 0.86 6.09 -7.67
N GLN A 77 -0.44 6.29 -7.86
CA GLN A 77 -1.27 5.44 -8.71
C GLN A 77 -0.79 5.44 -10.16
N LYS A 78 -0.58 6.62 -10.74
CA LYS A 78 -0.20 6.76 -12.15
C LYS A 78 1.15 6.11 -12.44
N TYR A 79 2.19 6.46 -11.67
CA TYR A 79 3.56 6.04 -11.95
C TYR A 79 3.91 4.71 -11.29
N GLY A 80 3.39 4.47 -10.08
CA GLY A 80 3.58 3.20 -9.37
C GLY A 80 2.91 2.03 -10.08
N HIS A 81 1.65 2.13 -10.51
CA HIS A 81 1.00 1.03 -11.23
C HIS A 81 1.62 0.77 -12.60
N ALA A 82 2.01 1.83 -13.31
CA ALA A 82 2.69 1.68 -14.60
C ALA A 82 4.01 0.90 -14.43
N ALA A 83 4.86 1.35 -13.50
CA ALA A 83 6.11 0.66 -13.21
C ALA A 83 5.89 -0.77 -12.70
N PHE A 84 4.96 -0.98 -11.75
CA PHE A 84 4.68 -2.32 -11.22
C PHE A 84 4.20 -3.30 -12.30
N SER A 85 3.51 -2.81 -13.33
CA SER A 85 3.11 -3.65 -14.47
C SER A 85 4.30 -4.09 -15.33
N GLY A 86 5.38 -3.30 -15.38
CA GLY A 86 6.66 -3.67 -16.02
C GLY A 86 7.64 -4.40 -15.11
N ALA A 87 7.34 -4.55 -13.82
CA ALA A 87 8.23 -5.20 -12.86
C ALA A 87 8.38 -6.70 -13.14
N SER A 88 9.59 -7.22 -12.97
CA SER A 88 9.91 -8.63 -13.13
C SER A 88 9.08 -9.51 -12.18
N ASP A 89 8.96 -10.80 -12.51
CA ASP A 89 8.29 -11.78 -11.64
C ASP A 89 8.90 -11.79 -10.24
N ALA A 90 10.23 -11.70 -10.12
CA ALA A 90 10.90 -11.69 -8.83
C ALA A 90 10.48 -10.49 -7.97
N SER A 91 10.50 -9.29 -8.54
CA SER A 91 10.09 -8.06 -7.86
C SER A 91 8.61 -8.07 -7.48
N ALA A 92 7.73 -8.49 -8.39
CA ALA A 92 6.29 -8.58 -8.13
C ALA A 92 5.98 -9.58 -7.01
N ILE A 93 6.60 -10.77 -7.06
CA ILE A 93 6.46 -11.80 -6.03
C ILE A 93 6.94 -11.27 -4.68
N GLU A 94 8.05 -10.53 -4.63
CA GLU A 94 8.58 -9.99 -3.38
C GLU A 94 7.64 -8.95 -2.76
N VAL A 95 7.08 -8.03 -3.56
CA VAL A 95 6.05 -7.10 -3.09
C VAL A 95 4.87 -7.85 -2.47
N PHE A 96 4.41 -8.90 -3.14
CA PHE A 96 3.26 -9.67 -2.66
C PHE A 96 3.58 -10.47 -1.39
N LYS A 97 4.79 -11.05 -1.27
CA LYS A 97 5.27 -11.68 -0.03
C LYS A 97 5.28 -10.68 1.12
N LYS A 98 5.81 -9.48 0.91
CA LYS A 98 5.82 -8.42 1.94
C LYS A 98 4.43 -7.91 2.28
N GLY A 99 3.51 -7.90 1.32
CA GLY A 99 2.09 -7.69 1.61
C GLY A 99 1.53 -8.78 2.53
N GLY A 100 1.90 -10.04 2.31
CA GLY A 100 1.58 -11.16 3.21
C GLY A 100 2.14 -10.97 4.62
N ASP A 101 3.40 -10.54 4.77
CA ASP A 101 4.01 -10.24 6.07
C ASP A 101 3.20 -9.16 6.84
N VAL A 102 2.68 -8.15 6.13
CA VAL A 102 1.81 -7.11 6.72
C VAL A 102 0.46 -7.69 7.17
N ILE A 103 -0.18 -8.49 6.32
CA ILE A 103 -1.45 -9.15 6.64
C ILE A 103 -1.29 -10.09 7.84
N ASP A 104 -0.16 -10.79 7.95
CA ASP A 104 0.13 -11.65 9.10
C ASP A 104 0.22 -10.83 10.39
N ALA A 105 1.03 -9.77 10.40
CA ALA A 105 1.15 -8.88 11.56
C ALA A 105 -0.20 -8.23 11.95
N LEU A 106 -1.00 -7.82 10.97
CA LEU A 106 -2.34 -7.27 11.20
C LEU A 106 -3.30 -8.32 11.75
N GLY A 107 -3.31 -9.54 11.20
CA GLY A 107 -4.19 -10.60 11.67
C GLY A 107 -3.92 -11.01 13.12
N ASP A 108 -2.70 -10.86 13.60
CA ASP A 108 -2.30 -11.25 14.95
C ASP A 108 -2.57 -10.18 16.00
N HIS A 109 -2.58 -8.90 15.61
CA HIS A 109 -2.67 -7.78 16.57
C HIS A 109 -3.85 -6.83 16.33
N TYR A 110 -4.33 -6.74 15.09
CA TYR A 110 -5.37 -5.79 14.67
C TYR A 110 -6.13 -6.26 13.42
N PRO A 111 -6.97 -7.32 13.51
CA PRO A 111 -7.52 -7.99 12.34
C PRO A 111 -8.36 -7.10 11.40
N ARG A 112 -8.95 -6.01 11.91
CA ARG A 112 -9.70 -5.06 11.05
C ARG A 112 -8.78 -4.34 10.05
N GLY A 113 -7.51 -4.18 10.40
CA GLY A 113 -6.52 -3.54 9.55
C GLY A 113 -6.19 -4.32 8.28
N CYS A 114 -6.49 -5.63 8.20
CA CYS A 114 -6.28 -6.39 6.96
C CYS A 114 -7.12 -5.82 5.80
N MET A 115 -8.37 -5.40 6.08
CA MET A 115 -9.21 -4.72 5.10
C MET A 115 -8.76 -3.29 4.82
N GLU A 116 -8.22 -2.59 5.82
CA GLU A 116 -7.64 -1.26 5.66
C GLU A 116 -6.44 -1.31 4.70
N PHE A 117 -5.56 -2.31 4.87
CA PHE A 117 -4.41 -2.55 4.00
C PHE A 117 -4.80 -2.84 2.56
N VAL A 118 -5.75 -3.77 2.33
CA VAL A 118 -6.23 -4.09 0.97
C VAL A 118 -6.88 -2.88 0.27
N ARG A 119 -7.42 -1.93 1.04
CA ARG A 119 -7.97 -0.67 0.53
C ARG A 119 -6.93 0.43 0.33
N ASN A 120 -5.66 0.15 0.63
CA ASN A 120 -4.57 1.14 0.66
C ASN A 120 -4.84 2.31 1.64
N ASP A 121 -5.52 2.03 2.75
CA ASP A 121 -5.95 3.02 3.76
C ASP A 121 -5.70 2.51 5.19
N ILE A 122 -4.53 1.92 5.42
CA ILE A 122 -4.12 1.42 6.74
C ILE A 122 -4.14 2.55 7.78
N SER A 123 -4.77 2.37 8.94
CA SER A 123 -4.94 3.40 9.97
C SER A 123 -3.68 3.67 10.82
N SER A 124 -3.60 4.82 11.52
CA SER A 124 -2.47 5.07 12.45
C SER A 124 -2.51 4.08 13.59
N GLU A 125 -3.72 3.67 13.97
CA GLU A 125 -3.92 2.76 15.08
C GLU A 125 -3.26 1.42 14.74
N ALA A 126 -3.47 0.92 13.51
CA ALA A 126 -2.75 -0.24 13.00
C ALA A 126 -1.23 0.01 12.98
N LEU A 127 -0.77 1.14 12.45
CA LEU A 127 0.66 1.45 12.31
C LEU A 127 1.36 1.89 13.60
N SER A 128 0.61 2.11 14.69
CA SER A 128 1.14 2.31 16.03
C SER A 128 1.63 1.01 16.66
N ILE A 129 1.21 -0.13 16.10
CA ILE A 129 1.65 -1.46 16.51
C ILE A 129 3.04 -1.70 15.88
N PRO A 130 4.10 -1.92 16.69
CA PRO A 130 5.46 -1.97 16.17
C PRO A 130 5.71 -3.03 15.08
N SER A 131 5.16 -4.23 15.25
CA SER A 131 5.30 -5.33 14.27
C SER A 131 4.61 -5.01 12.94
N VAL A 132 3.43 -4.37 12.98
CA VAL A 132 2.71 -3.90 11.79
C VAL A 132 3.50 -2.80 11.09
N ASN A 133 4.02 -1.82 11.84
CA ASN A 133 4.82 -0.73 11.28
C ASN A 133 6.08 -1.24 10.57
N GLU A 134 6.81 -2.16 11.21
CA GLU A 134 8.01 -2.76 10.65
C GLU A 134 7.71 -3.56 9.36
N ALA A 135 6.65 -4.38 9.37
CA ALA A 135 6.22 -5.11 8.18
C ALA A 135 5.81 -4.16 7.06
N TYR A 136 5.08 -3.09 7.38
CA TYR A 136 4.61 -2.12 6.39
C TYR A 136 5.77 -1.34 5.75
N ARG A 137 6.79 -0.96 6.53
CA ARG A 137 8.01 -0.35 5.97
C ARG A 137 8.75 -1.28 5.01
N LYS A 138 8.86 -2.58 5.34
CA LYS A 138 9.47 -3.58 4.44
C LYS A 138 8.65 -3.75 3.15
N TYR A 139 7.33 -3.69 3.26
CA TYR A 139 6.43 -3.70 2.10
C TYR A 139 6.64 -2.47 1.20
N GLN A 140 6.68 -1.26 1.77
CA GLN A 140 6.93 -0.04 1.00
C GLN A 140 8.31 -0.07 0.32
N GLU A 141 9.32 -0.62 0.97
CA GLU A 141 10.65 -0.79 0.36
C GLU A 141 10.63 -1.79 -0.80
N ALA A 142 9.91 -2.90 -0.67
CA ALA A 142 9.70 -3.83 -1.78
C ALA A 142 8.97 -3.15 -2.95
N GLN A 143 7.97 -2.31 -2.68
CA GLN A 143 7.29 -1.54 -3.72
C GLN A 143 8.26 -0.56 -4.40
N ARG A 144 9.12 0.13 -3.64
CA ARG A 144 10.16 1.01 -4.21
C ARG A 144 11.08 0.24 -5.15
N LEU A 145 11.54 -0.95 -4.73
CA LEU A 145 12.40 -1.80 -5.57
C LEU A 145 11.67 -2.26 -6.84
N ALA A 146 10.41 -2.64 -6.74
CA ALA A 146 9.61 -3.02 -7.91
C ALA A 146 9.33 -1.83 -8.85
N TYR A 147 9.17 -0.63 -8.30
CA TYR A 147 9.08 0.60 -9.10
C TYR A 147 10.37 0.84 -9.89
N GLU A 148 11.54 0.76 -9.23
CA GLU A 148 12.83 0.94 -9.89
C GLU A 148 13.11 -0.11 -10.97
N ASP A 149 12.76 -1.36 -10.70
CA ASP A 149 12.85 -2.46 -11.66
C ASP A 149 11.95 -2.24 -12.87
N GLY A 150 10.69 -1.86 -12.64
CA GLY A 150 9.68 -1.85 -13.69
C GLY A 150 9.55 -0.55 -14.50
N LYS A 151 10.04 0.60 -13.99
CA LYS A 151 9.79 1.91 -14.62
C LYS A 151 10.42 2.09 -16.01
N LEU A 152 11.37 1.23 -16.39
CA LEU A 152 12.04 1.25 -17.70
C LEU A 152 11.62 0.09 -18.61
N HIS A 153 10.69 -0.77 -18.17
CA HIS A 153 10.25 -1.93 -18.92
C HIS A 153 8.87 -1.71 -19.55
N GLU A 154 8.66 -2.36 -20.70
CA GLU A 154 7.31 -2.49 -21.25
C GLU A 154 6.41 -3.28 -20.28
N PRO A 155 5.12 -2.90 -20.15
CA PRO A 155 4.20 -3.62 -19.28
C PRO A 155 4.12 -5.11 -19.64
N ILE A 156 4.27 -5.96 -18.63
CA ILE A 156 4.04 -7.40 -18.74
C ILE A 156 2.53 -7.63 -18.65
N PRO A 157 1.93 -8.46 -19.53
CA PRO A 157 0.52 -8.79 -19.45
C PRO A 157 0.13 -9.31 -18.06
N ARG A 158 -0.97 -8.76 -17.52
CA ARG A 158 -1.55 -9.22 -16.26
C ARG A 158 -2.26 -10.56 -16.46
N MET A 159 -2.40 -11.31 -15.36
CA MET A 159 -3.22 -12.51 -15.37
C MET A 159 -4.68 -12.15 -15.67
N GLU A 160 -5.30 -12.91 -16.57
CA GLU A 160 -6.73 -12.76 -16.87
C GLU A 160 -7.60 -13.14 -15.67
N ILE A 161 -8.75 -12.47 -15.51
CA ILE A 161 -9.66 -12.69 -14.37
C ILE A 161 -10.07 -14.16 -14.25
N ALA A 162 -10.28 -14.84 -15.38
CA ALA A 162 -10.66 -16.26 -15.40
C ALA A 162 -9.55 -17.18 -14.85
N ASP A 163 -8.27 -16.84 -15.10
CA ASP A 163 -7.14 -17.60 -14.58
C ASP A 163 -6.86 -17.23 -13.12
N MET A 164 -7.04 -15.96 -12.74
CA MET A 164 -6.99 -15.54 -11.34
C MET A 164 -8.05 -16.28 -10.52
N TYR A 165 -9.26 -16.44 -11.05
CA TYR A 165 -10.32 -17.23 -10.42
C TYR A 165 -9.87 -18.68 -10.17
N LYS A 166 -9.20 -19.32 -11.13
CA LYS A 166 -8.66 -20.67 -10.95
C LYS A 166 -7.61 -20.70 -9.85
N VAL A 167 -6.66 -19.77 -9.84
CA VAL A 167 -5.61 -19.69 -8.82
C VAL A 167 -6.23 -19.55 -7.42
N VAL A 168 -7.16 -18.61 -7.21
CA VAL A 168 -7.75 -18.41 -5.88
C VAL A 168 -8.58 -19.62 -5.44
N THR A 169 -9.22 -20.34 -6.37
CA THR A 169 -10.01 -21.55 -6.01
C THR A 169 -9.17 -22.81 -5.84
N GLU A 170 -8.23 -23.07 -6.74
CA GLU A 170 -7.52 -24.35 -6.84
C GLU A 170 -6.24 -24.35 -6.01
N ASP A 171 -5.47 -23.25 -6.05
CA ASP A 171 -4.18 -23.16 -5.36
C ASP A 171 -4.37 -22.62 -3.93
N LEU A 172 -5.22 -21.60 -3.77
CA LEU A 172 -5.43 -20.95 -2.48
C LEU A 172 -6.62 -21.53 -1.69
N GLY A 173 -7.49 -22.30 -2.35
CA GLY A 173 -8.63 -22.95 -1.68
C GLY A 173 -9.69 -21.96 -1.20
N GLU A 174 -9.88 -20.84 -1.89
CA GLU A 174 -10.94 -19.88 -1.58
C GLU A 174 -12.30 -20.43 -2.02
N THR A 175 -13.22 -20.55 -1.07
CA THR A 175 -14.58 -21.05 -1.30
C THR A 175 -15.48 -19.95 -1.88
N SER A 176 -16.58 -20.36 -2.53
CA SER A 176 -17.60 -19.41 -3.00
C SER A 176 -18.24 -18.59 -1.87
N ALA A 177 -18.26 -19.13 -0.64
CA ALA A 177 -18.75 -18.41 0.54
C ALA A 177 -17.78 -17.30 0.98
N GLU A 178 -16.49 -17.61 1.02
CA GLU A 178 -15.42 -16.65 1.31
C GLU A 178 -15.38 -15.51 0.28
N ARG A 179 -15.46 -15.83 -1.02
CA ARG A 179 -15.56 -14.80 -2.09
C ARG A 179 -16.71 -13.84 -1.88
N ARG A 180 -17.90 -14.37 -1.57
CA ARG A 180 -19.08 -13.53 -1.30
C ARG A 180 -18.89 -12.65 -0.08
N MET A 181 -18.18 -13.14 0.93
CA MET A 181 -17.83 -12.38 2.12
C MET A 181 -16.84 -11.24 1.80
N LEU A 182 -15.84 -11.46 0.95
CA LEU A 182 -14.94 -10.39 0.51
C LEU A 182 -15.66 -9.32 -0.32
N LEU A 183 -16.55 -9.73 -1.23
CA LEU A 183 -17.29 -8.81 -2.09
C LEU A 183 -18.34 -8.00 -1.32
N ASN A 184 -18.92 -8.58 -0.27
CA ASN A 184 -19.91 -7.95 0.58
C ASN A 184 -19.51 -8.09 2.06
N PRO A 185 -18.48 -7.36 2.50
CA PRO A 185 -17.90 -7.55 3.83
C PRO A 185 -18.85 -7.18 4.96
N GLY A 186 -19.86 -6.31 4.71
CA GLY A 186 -21.00 -6.06 5.60
C GLY A 186 -20.64 -6.04 7.10
N ASN A 187 -21.32 -6.90 7.87
CA ASN A 187 -21.05 -7.14 9.30
C ASN A 187 -20.16 -8.37 9.55
N ALA A 188 -19.40 -8.83 8.55
CA ALA A 188 -18.51 -9.98 8.73
C ALA A 188 -17.46 -9.68 9.79
N HIS A 189 -17.12 -10.69 10.59
CA HIS A 189 -16.10 -10.54 11.62
C HIS A 189 -14.73 -10.26 10.98
N ALA A 190 -14.04 -9.24 11.49
CA ALA A 190 -12.74 -8.81 10.97
C ALA A 190 -11.70 -9.96 10.90
N ILE A 191 -11.72 -10.87 11.87
CA ILE A 191 -10.86 -12.06 11.90
C ILE A 191 -11.15 -12.98 10.71
N ALA A 192 -12.42 -13.20 10.37
CA ALA A 192 -12.80 -14.04 9.24
C ALA A 192 -12.38 -13.40 7.92
N LEU A 193 -12.61 -12.09 7.74
CA LEU A 193 -12.15 -11.36 6.56
C LEU A 193 -10.62 -11.42 6.44
N CYS A 194 -9.89 -11.18 7.53
CA CYS A 194 -8.44 -11.23 7.52
C CYS A 194 -7.89 -12.63 7.18
N ALA A 195 -8.54 -13.71 7.65
CA ALA A 195 -8.14 -15.06 7.29
C ALA A 195 -8.26 -15.34 5.77
N ILE A 196 -9.29 -14.81 5.10
CA ILE A 196 -9.44 -14.92 3.65
C ILE A 196 -8.37 -14.07 2.94
N ILE A 197 -8.11 -12.86 3.42
CA ILE A 197 -7.06 -12.00 2.84
C ILE A 197 -5.68 -12.65 2.99
N ARG A 198 -5.37 -13.22 4.15
CA ARG A 198 -4.12 -13.95 4.41
C ARG A 198 -3.93 -15.11 3.42
N LYS A 199 -5.00 -15.85 3.14
CA LYS A 199 -5.03 -16.88 2.09
C LYS A 199 -4.68 -16.29 0.72
N ASN A 200 -5.29 -15.15 0.36
CA ASN A 200 -5.07 -14.52 -0.94
C ASN A 200 -3.67 -13.93 -1.11
N PHE A 201 -3.01 -13.55 0.00
CA PHE A 201 -1.62 -13.09 0.02
C PHE A 201 -0.57 -14.22 0.09
N ASN A 202 -0.99 -15.49 0.20
CA ASN A 202 -0.07 -16.63 0.27
C ASN A 202 0.47 -17.04 -1.12
N ILE A 203 1.36 -16.22 -1.68
CA ILE A 203 1.97 -16.47 -3.00
C ILE A 203 2.76 -17.79 -3.07
N SER A 204 3.24 -18.29 -1.94
CA SER A 204 3.94 -19.57 -1.87
C SER A 204 3.02 -20.76 -2.19
N ALA A 205 1.71 -20.63 -1.92
CA ALA A 205 0.71 -21.63 -2.29
C ALA A 205 0.32 -21.59 -3.78
N VAL A 206 0.49 -20.45 -4.46
CA VAL A 206 0.30 -20.36 -5.91
C VAL A 206 1.35 -21.20 -6.64
N ARG A 207 0.94 -21.97 -7.65
CA ARG A 207 1.86 -22.78 -8.46
C ARG A 207 2.90 -21.90 -9.16
N GLU A 208 4.14 -22.35 -9.14
CA GLU A 208 5.33 -21.51 -9.43
C GLU A 208 5.25 -20.72 -10.75
N PRO A 209 4.81 -21.29 -11.89
CA PRO A 209 4.72 -20.55 -13.16
C PRO A 209 3.71 -19.39 -13.17
N LEU A 210 2.79 -19.34 -12.20
CA LEU A 210 1.73 -18.33 -12.13
C LEU A 210 1.98 -17.26 -11.08
N ARG A 211 3.03 -17.38 -10.26
CA ARG A 211 3.27 -16.47 -9.13
C ARG A 211 3.51 -15.04 -9.58
N GLY A 212 4.35 -14.82 -10.59
CA GLY A 212 4.66 -13.48 -11.08
C GLY A 212 3.43 -12.77 -11.66
N SER A 213 2.67 -13.46 -12.51
CA SER A 213 1.46 -12.91 -13.12
C SER A 213 0.32 -12.72 -12.11
N TYR A 214 0.19 -13.62 -11.12
CA TYR A 214 -0.76 -13.45 -10.01
C TYR A 214 -0.40 -12.25 -9.14
N ALA A 215 0.88 -12.09 -8.79
CA ALA A 215 1.36 -10.96 -7.99
C ALA A 215 1.14 -9.60 -8.68
N ARG A 216 1.29 -9.52 -10.00
CA ARG A 216 0.99 -8.29 -10.78
C ARG A 216 -0.51 -8.03 -11.00
N ALA A 217 -1.35 -9.05 -10.86
CA ALA A 217 -2.79 -8.92 -11.09
C ALA A 217 -3.57 -8.44 -9.85
N ASN A 218 -2.94 -8.47 -8.67
CA ASN A 218 -3.46 -7.98 -7.40
C ASN A 218 -2.83 -6.63 -7.05
#